data_AF-A0A820R9A4-F1
#
_entry.id   AF-A0A820R9A4-F1
#
_cell.length_a   1.000
_cell.length_b   1.000
_cell.length_c   1.000
_cell.angle_alpha   90.00
_cell.angle_beta   90.00
_cell.angle_gamma   90.00
#
_symmetry.space_group_name_H-M   'P 1'
#
loop_
_entity.id
_entity.type
_entity.pdbx_description
1 polymer ?
#
loop_
_entity_poly.entity_id
_entity_poly.type
_entity_poly.pdbx_seq_one_letter_code
_entity_poly.pdbx_strand_id
1 'polypeptide(L)'
;MQCEQKIISQINCVAELNQQMRTEDARYLELLTRLRNGKSTIEDYQLLCTRVIGAPNSKISLQQEPWNEAPILVFRNTLRTRLNARAVLNKALRRESDRLRKAILELPDNKTEHLPGYLPLVPGMLVLLTENIATELGLSNGTRGIFRQLVYDEFCEYVQFDVAVFPKHTKFITRPKYALVEFSSCKLASGLKDLEKQIVPISLTEQTFTFDIKDLHTETVSKAAKVVKRPMKIVIKRKAHPLILAYSITTHKSQGQTLRKIFVDLVTPPGLVEVASVYVPLSRVKRLDDLLIVRPFNFSSLQVKPTEAQMEELNRLNKIAIKTRKHFLTT
;
A
#
# COMPACT_ATOMS: atom_id res chain seq x y z
N MET A 1 -29.15 5.53 -0.56
CA MET A 1 -29.48 4.09 -0.78
C MET A 1 -30.57 3.83 -1.82
N GLN A 2 -31.85 4.20 -1.65
CA GLN A 2 -32.91 3.84 -2.63
C GLN A 2 -32.72 4.45 -4.04
N CYS A 3 -32.24 5.70 -4.14
CA CYS A 3 -31.97 6.31 -5.45
C CYS A 3 -30.74 5.72 -6.15
N GLU A 4 -29.69 5.39 -5.40
CA GLU A 4 -28.46 4.75 -5.96
C GLU A 4 -28.74 3.35 -6.48
N GLN A 5 -29.55 2.56 -5.76
CA GLN A 5 -30.03 1.25 -6.23
C GLN A 5 -30.88 1.38 -7.50
N LYS A 6 -31.74 2.40 -7.60
CA LYS A 6 -32.53 2.70 -8.81
C LYS A 6 -31.70 3.13 -10.01
N ILE A 7 -30.50 3.69 -9.81
CA ILE A 7 -29.59 4.07 -10.90
C ILE A 7 -28.79 2.84 -11.35
N ILE A 8 -28.25 2.05 -10.42
CA ILE A 8 -27.50 0.82 -10.72
C ILE A 8 -28.39 -0.25 -11.38
N SER A 9 -29.69 -0.28 -11.05
CA SER A 9 -30.64 -1.20 -11.69
C SER A 9 -30.94 -0.87 -13.16
N GLN A 10 -30.59 0.33 -13.64
CA GLN A 10 -30.78 0.74 -15.04
C GLN A 10 -29.68 0.21 -15.98
N ILE A 11 -28.62 -0.41 -15.45
CA ILE A 11 -27.59 -1.07 -16.26
C ILE A 11 -28.26 -2.16 -17.11
N ASN A 12 -28.25 -1.98 -18.43
CA ASN A 12 -28.90 -2.85 -19.42
C ASN A 12 -27.91 -3.57 -20.35
N CYS A 13 -26.63 -3.20 -20.30
CA CYS A 13 -25.55 -3.75 -21.10
C CYS A 13 -24.38 -4.12 -20.18
N VAL A 14 -23.94 -5.38 -20.24
CA VAL A 14 -22.80 -5.88 -19.47
C VAL A 14 -21.92 -6.71 -20.39
N ALA A 15 -20.64 -6.35 -20.49
CA ALA A 15 -19.65 -7.12 -21.22
C ALA A 15 -18.78 -7.89 -20.21
N GLU A 16 -18.88 -9.21 -20.22
CA GLU A 16 -18.06 -10.07 -19.36
C GLU A 16 -16.77 -10.46 -20.08
N LEU A 17 -15.64 -10.09 -19.49
CA LEU A 17 -14.32 -10.50 -19.97
C LEU A 17 -13.98 -11.86 -19.36
N ASN A 18 -14.02 -12.91 -20.18
CA ASN A 18 -13.85 -14.30 -19.74
C ASN A 18 -12.38 -14.73 -19.68
N GLN A 19 -11.49 -13.96 -20.31
CA GLN A 19 -10.08 -14.29 -20.41
C GLN A 19 -9.29 -13.49 -19.37
N GLN A 20 -8.71 -14.20 -18.41
CA GLN A 20 -7.82 -13.60 -17.43
C GLN A 20 -6.41 -13.47 -18.03
N MET A 21 -6.05 -12.26 -18.46
CA MET A 21 -4.74 -11.94 -19.06
C MET A 21 -3.62 -11.78 -18.01
N ARG A 22 -3.98 -11.75 -16.72
CA ARG A 22 -3.01 -11.58 -15.63
C ARG A 22 -2.27 -12.87 -15.35
N THR A 23 -2.95 -14.02 -15.28
CA THR A 23 -2.33 -15.26 -14.80
C THR A 23 -1.86 -16.17 -15.93
N GLU A 24 -0.55 -16.44 -16.01
CA GLU A 24 0.04 -17.29 -17.07
C GLU A 24 0.07 -18.79 -16.69
N ASP A 25 -0.03 -19.10 -15.39
CA ASP A 25 -0.09 -20.48 -14.87
C ASP A 25 -1.55 -20.95 -14.79
N ALA A 26 -1.88 -21.95 -15.61
CA ALA A 26 -3.22 -22.53 -15.70
C ALA A 26 -3.67 -23.18 -14.37
N ARG A 27 -2.78 -23.90 -13.68
CA ARG A 27 -3.10 -24.58 -12.41
C ARG A 27 -3.38 -23.56 -11.31
N TYR A 28 -2.61 -22.48 -11.28
CA TYR A 28 -2.87 -21.39 -10.34
C TYR A 28 -4.13 -20.60 -10.68
N LEU A 29 -4.39 -20.33 -11.97
CA LEU A 29 -5.60 -19.65 -12.40
C LEU A 29 -6.87 -20.41 -12.01
N GLU A 30 -6.85 -21.73 -12.14
CA GLU A 30 -7.94 -22.59 -11.67
C GLU A 30 -8.16 -22.48 -10.17
N LEU A 31 -7.08 -22.54 -9.37
CA LEU A 31 -7.14 -22.34 -7.92
C LEU A 31 -7.75 -20.98 -7.58
N LEU A 32 -7.30 -19.91 -8.23
CA LEU A 32 -7.83 -18.55 -8.02
C LEU A 32 -9.31 -18.44 -8.40
N THR A 33 -9.73 -19.15 -9.45
CA THR A 33 -11.12 -19.17 -9.90
C THR A 33 -12.00 -19.91 -8.90
N ARG A 34 -11.55 -21.06 -8.38
CA ARG A 34 -12.24 -21.77 -7.30
C ARG A 34 -12.33 -20.92 -6.04
N LEU A 35 -11.23 -20.28 -5.64
CA LEU A 35 -11.16 -19.39 -4.48
C LEU A 35 -12.15 -18.21 -4.61
N ARG A 36 -12.19 -17.54 -5.77
CA ARG A 36 -13.11 -16.41 -6.04
C ARG A 36 -14.57 -16.80 -5.87
N ASN A 37 -14.91 -18.04 -6.21
CA ASN A 37 -16.27 -18.57 -6.14
C ASN A 37 -16.57 -19.31 -4.83
N GLY A 38 -15.64 -19.31 -3.85
CA GLY A 38 -15.80 -20.01 -2.58
C GLY A 38 -15.81 -21.55 -2.68
N LYS A 39 -15.18 -22.11 -3.73
CA LYS A 39 -15.12 -23.55 -4.03
C LYS A 39 -13.71 -24.14 -3.86
N SER A 40 -12.90 -23.57 -2.96
CA SER A 40 -11.54 -24.03 -2.70
C SER A 40 -11.51 -25.48 -2.23
N THR A 41 -10.55 -26.26 -2.74
CA THR A 41 -10.38 -27.68 -2.43
C THR A 41 -9.25 -27.93 -1.42
N ILE A 42 -9.11 -29.16 -0.94
CA ILE A 42 -8.01 -29.56 -0.05
C ILE A 42 -6.68 -29.51 -0.80
N GLU A 43 -6.70 -29.88 -2.08
CA GLU A 43 -5.56 -29.83 -2.98
C GLU A 43 -5.07 -28.38 -3.18
N ASP A 44 -6.01 -27.43 -3.27
CA ASP A 44 -5.69 -25.99 -3.34
C ASP A 44 -4.99 -25.51 -2.04
N TYR A 45 -5.47 -25.95 -0.88
CA TYR A 45 -4.85 -25.65 0.42
C TYR A 45 -3.44 -26.25 0.52
N GLN A 46 -3.29 -27.53 0.18
CA GLN A 46 -1.98 -28.20 0.17
C GLN A 46 -1.00 -27.51 -0.76
N LEU A 47 -1.46 -27.07 -1.94
CA LEU A 47 -0.64 -26.31 -2.89
C LEU A 47 -0.15 -24.99 -2.28
N LEU A 48 -1.01 -24.23 -1.60
CA LEU A 48 -0.62 -22.98 -0.92
C LEU A 48 0.32 -23.24 0.26
N CYS A 49 0.15 -24.35 1.00
CA CYS A 49 1.03 -24.75 2.09
C CYS A 49 2.47 -24.99 1.62
N THR A 50 2.69 -25.40 0.37
CA THR A 50 4.05 -25.54 -0.19
C THR A 50 4.82 -24.22 -0.28
N ARG A 51 4.11 -23.08 -0.21
CA ARG A 51 4.67 -21.71 -0.32
C ARG A 51 4.83 -21.01 1.03
N VAL A 52 4.55 -21.70 2.14
CA VAL A 52 4.80 -21.18 3.49
C VAL A 52 6.32 -21.15 3.74
N ILE A 53 6.82 -20.03 4.26
CA ILE A 53 8.23 -19.85 4.61
C ILE A 53 8.66 -20.97 5.59
N GLY A 54 9.73 -21.70 5.26
CA GLY A 54 10.22 -22.83 6.06
C GLY A 54 9.59 -24.19 5.73
N ALA A 55 8.72 -24.30 4.71
CA ALA A 55 8.22 -25.59 4.23
C ALA A 55 9.36 -26.48 3.68
N PRO A 56 9.27 -27.82 3.77
CA PRO A 56 10.35 -28.76 3.42
C PRO A 56 10.91 -28.60 2.00
N ASN A 57 10.09 -28.08 1.08
CA ASN A 57 10.43 -27.91 -0.34
C ASN A 57 10.84 -26.47 -0.72
N SER A 58 10.85 -25.54 0.24
CA SER A 58 11.16 -24.12 -0.01
C SER A 58 12.66 -23.84 0.19
N LYS A 59 13.46 -24.02 -0.87
CA LYS A 59 14.87 -23.59 -0.91
C LYS A 59 14.99 -22.08 -1.19
N ILE A 60 14.19 -21.25 -0.53
CA ILE A 60 14.14 -19.81 -0.78
C ILE A 60 14.94 -19.06 0.28
N SER A 61 16.02 -18.39 -0.14
CA SER A 61 16.77 -17.47 0.73
C SER A 61 16.09 -16.10 0.75
N LEU A 62 15.59 -15.69 1.93
CA LEU A 62 14.95 -14.38 2.14
C LEU A 62 15.94 -13.20 2.16
N GLN A 63 17.24 -13.51 2.22
CA GLN A 63 18.31 -12.50 2.28
C GLN A 63 18.87 -12.14 0.90
N GLN A 64 18.49 -12.88 -0.15
CA GLN A 64 18.97 -12.68 -1.52
C GLN A 64 17.90 -12.05 -2.40
N GLU A 65 18.34 -11.34 -3.44
CA GLU A 65 17.43 -10.83 -4.48
C GLU A 65 16.69 -11.97 -5.17
N PRO A 66 15.39 -11.78 -5.51
CA PRO A 66 14.59 -10.58 -5.31
C PRO A 66 13.80 -10.56 -3.99
N TRP A 67 14.02 -11.52 -3.08
CA TRP A 67 13.20 -11.72 -1.88
C TRP A 67 13.50 -10.74 -0.75
N ASN A 68 14.75 -10.28 -0.65
CA ASN A 68 15.15 -9.22 0.27
C ASN A 68 14.47 -7.85 -0.03
N GLU A 69 13.94 -7.66 -1.24
CA GLU A 69 13.28 -6.42 -1.67
C GLU A 69 11.76 -6.51 -1.82
N ALA A 70 11.18 -7.70 -1.74
CA ALA A 70 9.77 -7.86 -2.03
C ALA A 70 8.87 -7.30 -0.88
N PRO A 71 7.67 -6.77 -1.21
CA PRO A 71 6.86 -6.02 -0.26
C PRO A 71 6.00 -6.91 0.63
N ILE A 72 5.84 -6.57 1.92
CA ILE A 72 4.94 -7.28 2.86
C ILE A 72 3.54 -6.64 2.83
N LEU A 73 2.56 -7.32 2.23
CA LEU A 73 1.15 -6.93 2.34
C LEU A 73 0.61 -7.38 3.69
N VAL A 74 -0.18 -6.54 4.35
CA VAL A 74 -0.85 -6.87 5.61
C VAL A 74 -2.24 -6.27 5.61
N PHE A 75 -3.18 -6.89 6.32
CA PHE A 75 -4.56 -6.38 6.37
C PHE A 75 -4.76 -5.19 7.29
N ARG A 76 -3.92 -5.03 8.31
CA ARG A 76 -4.10 -3.96 9.30
C ARG A 76 -3.19 -2.80 9.00
N ASN A 77 -3.77 -1.61 8.87
CA ASN A 77 -2.99 -0.36 8.82
C ASN A 77 -2.10 -0.20 10.05
N THR A 78 -2.59 -0.58 11.24
CA THR A 78 -1.79 -0.54 12.47
C THR A 78 -0.59 -1.50 12.41
N LEU A 79 -0.74 -2.68 11.81
CA LEU A 79 0.37 -3.63 11.62
C LEU A 79 1.33 -3.15 10.54
N ARG A 80 0.83 -2.62 9.41
CA ARG A 80 1.65 -1.98 8.37
C ARG A 80 2.50 -0.86 8.96
N THR A 81 1.86 0.07 9.67
CA THR A 81 2.54 1.18 10.33
C THR A 81 3.52 0.69 11.37
N ARG A 82 3.20 -0.34 12.16
CA ARG A 82 4.16 -0.94 13.11
C ARG A 82 5.32 -1.66 12.43
N LEU A 83 5.11 -2.36 11.32
CA LEU A 83 6.17 -3.04 10.57
C LEU A 83 7.08 -2.02 9.88
N ASN A 84 6.50 -1.00 9.26
CA ASN A 84 7.25 0.11 8.69
C ASN A 84 7.99 0.89 9.78
N ALA A 85 7.30 1.25 10.87
CA ALA A 85 7.90 1.94 12.00
C ALA A 85 8.94 1.09 12.71
N ARG A 86 8.80 -0.23 12.79
CA ARG A 86 9.80 -1.14 13.38
C ARG A 86 10.98 -1.38 12.44
N ALA A 87 10.74 -1.42 11.13
CA ALA A 87 11.80 -1.34 10.12
C ALA A 87 12.54 0.00 10.16
N VAL A 88 11.87 1.09 10.57
CA VAL A 88 12.45 2.43 10.76
C VAL A 88 13.08 2.61 12.16
N LEU A 89 12.51 2.05 13.24
CA LEU A 89 12.96 2.15 14.63
C LEU A 89 14.13 1.21 14.93
N ASN A 90 14.12 0.00 14.36
CA ASN A 90 15.33 -0.82 14.30
C ASN A 90 16.41 -0.17 13.43
N LYS A 91 16.08 0.93 12.71
CA LYS A 91 17.00 1.75 11.95
C LYS A 91 17.36 3.07 12.66
N ALA A 92 16.53 3.60 13.56
CA ALA A 92 16.66 4.93 14.17
C ALA A 92 16.58 4.93 15.72
N LEU A 93 17.73 4.95 16.40
CA LEU A 93 17.89 5.47 17.77
C LEU A 93 18.85 6.69 17.67
N ARG A 94 18.75 7.82 18.37
CA ARG A 94 17.79 8.52 19.26
C ARG A 94 18.37 9.96 19.47
N ARG A 95 17.58 11.05 19.52
CA ARG A 95 17.56 12.11 20.59
C ARG A 95 16.69 13.35 20.26
N GLU A 96 16.57 14.21 21.28
CA GLU A 96 15.48 15.09 21.69
C GLU A 96 15.28 16.35 20.83
N SER A 97 14.10 16.47 20.24
CA SER A 97 13.42 17.76 20.03
C SER A 97 12.07 17.68 20.73
N ASP A 98 11.51 18.83 21.11
CA ASP A 98 10.21 19.02 21.77
C ASP A 98 9.34 17.76 21.77
N ARG A 99 9.06 17.19 22.95
CA ARG A 99 8.34 15.90 23.06
C ARG A 99 7.04 15.87 22.24
N LEU A 100 6.38 17.03 22.14
CA LEU A 100 5.22 17.25 21.28
C LEU A 100 5.57 17.15 19.78
N ARG A 101 6.60 17.87 19.30
CA ARG A 101 7.10 17.80 17.92
C ARG A 101 7.49 16.37 17.54
N LYS A 102 8.20 15.67 18.41
CA LYS A 102 8.56 14.25 18.19
C LYS A 102 7.31 13.38 18.05
N ALA A 103 6.37 13.49 18.98
CA ALA A 103 5.12 12.72 18.94
C ALA A 103 4.30 13.02 17.67
N ILE A 104 4.28 14.28 17.20
CA ILE A 104 3.64 14.68 15.93
C ILE A 104 4.33 14.06 14.71
N LEU A 105 5.66 14.02 14.70
CA LEU A 105 6.43 13.41 13.60
C LEU A 105 6.29 11.88 13.56
N GLU A 106 6.01 11.26 14.71
CA GLU A 106 5.77 9.82 14.85
C GLU A 106 4.31 9.41 14.58
N LEU A 107 3.40 10.37 14.37
CA LEU A 107 2.02 10.06 14.00
C LEU A 107 1.95 9.28 12.69
N PRO A 108 1.03 8.30 12.57
CA PRO A 108 0.76 7.62 11.32
C PRO A 108 0.41 8.59 10.17
N ASP A 109 0.86 8.28 8.96
CA ASP A 109 0.60 9.04 7.73
C ASP A 109 -0.91 9.27 7.50
N ASN A 110 -1.75 8.26 7.75
CA ASN A 110 -3.21 8.38 7.58
C ASN A 110 -3.90 9.31 8.61
N LYS A 111 -3.19 9.76 9.65
CA LYS A 111 -3.65 10.78 10.59
C LYS A 111 -3.11 12.17 10.25
N THR A 112 -2.31 12.28 9.19
CA THR A 112 -1.58 13.49 8.81
C THR A 112 -1.70 13.73 7.29
N GLU A 113 -2.90 13.51 6.74
CA GLU A 113 -3.23 13.68 5.31
C GLU A 113 -2.26 12.95 4.36
N HIS A 114 -1.77 11.77 4.78
CA HIS A 114 -0.80 10.95 4.04
C HIS A 114 0.58 11.60 3.84
N LEU A 115 0.94 12.65 4.60
CA LEU A 115 2.31 13.16 4.65
C LEU A 115 3.03 12.59 5.88
N PRO A 116 4.03 11.72 5.73
CA PRO A 116 4.76 11.18 6.88
C PRO A 116 5.57 12.28 7.59
N GLY A 117 5.75 12.15 8.90
CA GLY A 117 6.61 13.07 9.65
C GLY A 117 8.11 12.83 9.39
N TYR A 118 8.49 11.57 9.20
CA TYR A 118 9.83 11.18 8.74
C TYR A 118 9.71 10.43 7.42
N LEU A 119 10.42 10.91 6.39
CA LEU A 119 10.51 10.27 5.09
C LEU A 119 11.96 9.81 4.87
N PRO A 120 12.32 8.56 5.20
CA PRO A 120 13.65 8.05 4.92
C PRO A 120 13.81 7.89 3.40
N LEU A 121 14.91 8.41 2.85
CA LEU A 121 15.18 8.37 1.42
C LEU A 121 16.57 7.78 1.13
N VAL A 122 16.61 6.75 0.28
CA VAL A 122 17.85 6.12 -0.21
C VAL A 122 17.75 6.04 -1.74
N PRO A 123 18.72 6.58 -2.50
CA PRO A 123 18.74 6.44 -3.95
C PRO A 123 18.51 4.99 -4.40
N GLY A 124 17.63 4.79 -5.37
CA GLY A 124 17.22 3.47 -5.88
C GLY A 124 15.99 2.87 -5.19
N MET A 125 15.53 3.42 -4.07
CA MET A 125 14.38 2.85 -3.37
C MET A 125 13.04 3.18 -4.03
N LEU A 126 12.03 2.35 -3.76
CA LEU A 126 10.69 2.54 -4.29
C LEU A 126 9.87 3.51 -3.43
N VAL A 127 9.27 4.48 -4.10
CA VAL A 127 8.33 5.46 -3.52
C VAL A 127 6.97 5.40 -4.22
N LEU A 128 5.94 5.84 -3.52
CA LEU A 128 4.57 5.98 -4.02
C LEU A 128 4.17 7.44 -3.93
N LEU A 129 3.58 7.96 -5.00
CA LEU A 129 2.98 9.28 -5.00
C LEU A 129 1.66 9.26 -4.22
N THR A 130 1.45 10.24 -3.33
CA THR A 130 0.24 10.31 -2.48
C THR A 130 -0.83 11.27 -2.99
N GLU A 131 -0.54 12.07 -4.01
CA GLU A 131 -1.46 13.03 -4.61
C GLU A 131 -1.46 12.95 -6.14
N ASN A 132 -2.43 13.60 -6.79
CA ASN A 132 -2.45 13.73 -8.23
C ASN A 132 -1.65 14.97 -8.63
N ILE A 133 -0.54 14.79 -9.33
CA ILE A 133 0.30 15.90 -9.80
C ILE A 133 -0.05 16.25 -11.26
N ALA A 134 -0.04 15.25 -12.14
CA ALA A 134 -0.29 15.40 -13.57
C ALA A 134 -0.83 14.07 -14.13
N THR A 135 -2.15 13.88 -14.07
CA THR A 135 -2.79 12.60 -14.39
C THR A 135 -2.65 12.25 -15.88
N GLU A 136 -2.66 13.26 -16.74
CA GLU A 136 -2.41 13.19 -18.18
C GLU A 136 -1.01 12.63 -18.51
N LEU A 137 -0.03 12.88 -17.64
CA LEU A 137 1.33 12.37 -17.76
C LEU A 137 1.53 11.03 -17.04
N GLY A 138 0.48 10.48 -16.42
CA GLY A 138 0.54 9.25 -15.63
C GLY A 138 1.10 9.43 -14.23
N LEU A 139 1.08 10.66 -13.69
CA LEU A 139 1.54 11.01 -12.34
C LEU A 139 0.35 11.24 -11.41
N SER A 140 -0.30 10.14 -11.03
CA SER A 140 -1.48 10.13 -10.14
C SER A 140 -1.18 9.49 -8.78
N ASN A 141 -2.07 9.69 -7.81
CA ASN A 141 -1.98 9.05 -6.50
C ASN A 141 -1.90 7.51 -6.66
N GLY A 142 -0.88 6.91 -6.04
CA GLY A 142 -0.59 5.48 -6.16
C GLY A 142 0.42 5.14 -7.25
N THR A 143 0.91 6.12 -8.01
CA THR A 143 1.97 5.89 -9.01
C THR A 143 3.27 5.56 -8.29
N ARG A 144 3.89 4.44 -8.69
CA ARG A 144 5.19 3.99 -8.14
C ARG A 144 6.32 4.64 -8.92
N GLY A 145 7.33 5.10 -8.19
CA GLY A 145 8.56 5.62 -8.75
C GLY A 145 9.79 5.10 -8.01
N ILE A 146 10.96 5.33 -8.61
CA ILE A 146 12.26 5.05 -8.03
C ILE A 146 12.84 6.40 -7.59
N PHE A 147 13.04 6.57 -6.29
CA PHE A 147 13.68 7.78 -5.78
C PHE A 147 15.15 7.80 -6.22
N ARG A 148 15.58 8.89 -6.88
CA ARG A 148 16.94 9.03 -7.40
C ARG A 148 17.78 9.95 -6.51
N GLN A 149 17.27 11.12 -6.20
CA GLN A 149 18.03 12.13 -5.45
C GLN A 149 17.11 13.09 -4.71
N LEU A 150 17.57 13.57 -3.56
CA LEU A 150 16.94 14.69 -2.86
C LEU A 150 17.75 15.95 -3.11
N VAL A 151 17.07 17.02 -3.51
CA VAL A 151 17.65 18.36 -3.59
C VAL A 151 17.21 19.15 -2.36
N TYR A 152 18.16 19.77 -1.67
CA TYR A 152 17.96 20.44 -0.38
C TYR A 152 18.94 21.59 -0.20
N ASP A 153 18.67 22.47 0.76
CA ASP A 153 19.58 23.57 1.13
C ASP A 153 20.74 23.09 2.00
N GLU A 154 21.94 23.66 1.82
CA GLU A 154 23.16 23.27 2.55
C GLU A 154 23.09 23.48 4.06
N PHE A 155 22.15 24.29 4.55
CA PHE A 155 21.85 24.46 5.97
C PHE A 155 21.10 23.24 6.52
N CYS A 156 21.83 22.17 6.78
CA CYS A 156 21.34 20.97 7.46
C CYS A 156 21.90 20.89 8.88
N GLU A 157 21.04 20.63 9.86
CA GLU A 157 21.48 20.25 11.20
C GLU A 157 22.03 18.81 11.14
N TYR A 158 23.34 18.67 11.33
CA TYR A 158 23.97 17.36 11.46
C TYR A 158 23.62 16.78 12.83
N VAL A 159 22.74 15.77 12.85
CA VAL A 159 22.50 14.96 14.04
C VAL A 159 23.51 13.81 14.04
N GLN A 160 24.34 13.68 15.08
CA GLN A 160 25.23 12.53 15.23
C GLN A 160 24.40 11.24 15.40
N PHE A 161 24.73 10.22 14.59
CA PHE A 161 24.06 8.93 14.58
C PHE A 161 24.65 7.97 15.60
N ASP A 162 23.81 7.07 16.10
CA ASP A 162 24.29 5.80 16.63
C ASP A 162 24.69 4.89 15.43
N VAL A 163 26.00 4.70 15.26
CA VAL A 163 26.62 4.02 14.10
C VAL A 163 26.18 2.56 13.98
N ALA A 164 25.61 1.98 15.03
CA ALA A 164 25.09 0.61 15.02
C ALA A 164 23.85 0.42 14.13
N VAL A 165 23.15 1.51 13.77
CA VAL A 165 21.77 1.43 13.26
C VAL A 165 21.59 2.09 11.88
N PHE A 166 22.34 3.16 11.61
CA PHE A 166 22.39 3.82 10.31
C PHE A 166 23.82 3.86 9.75
N PRO A 167 24.00 3.78 8.42
CA PRO A 167 25.29 4.05 7.82
C PRO A 167 25.81 5.43 8.22
N LYS A 168 27.13 5.53 8.46
CA LYS A 168 27.82 6.76 8.92
C LYS A 168 27.53 8.01 8.07
N HIS A 169 27.09 7.85 6.83
CA HIS A 169 26.82 8.93 5.87
C HIS A 169 25.35 9.36 5.81
N THR A 170 24.50 8.86 6.72
CA THR A 170 23.09 9.28 6.79
C THR A 170 23.03 10.78 7.10
N LYS A 171 22.06 11.51 6.53
CA LYS A 171 21.86 12.95 6.81
C LYS A 171 20.39 13.21 7.14
N PHE A 172 20.15 14.01 8.18
CA PHE A 172 18.81 14.48 8.49
C PHE A 172 18.57 15.81 7.79
N ILE A 173 17.63 15.85 6.87
CA ILE A 173 17.37 17.02 6.03
C ILE A 173 16.07 17.68 6.50
N THR A 174 16.18 18.89 7.06
CA THR A 174 15.04 19.67 7.56
C THR A 174 14.48 20.64 6.53
N ARG A 175 15.27 21.00 5.51
CA ARG A 175 14.92 21.94 4.43
C ARG A 175 15.11 21.33 3.03
N PRO A 176 14.32 20.31 2.67
CA PRO A 176 14.29 19.83 1.30
C PRO A 176 13.68 20.87 0.35
N LYS A 177 14.04 20.81 -0.94
CA LYS A 177 13.43 21.60 -2.02
C LYS A 177 12.50 20.73 -2.87
N TYR A 178 13.05 19.68 -3.46
CA TYR A 178 12.32 18.72 -4.27
C TYR A 178 13.06 17.38 -4.32
N ALA A 179 12.33 16.31 -4.63
CA ALA A 179 12.86 14.97 -4.82
C ALA A 179 12.82 14.62 -6.31
N LEU A 180 13.94 14.17 -6.87
CA LEU A 180 14.00 13.59 -8.20
C LEU A 180 13.53 12.13 -8.12
N VAL A 181 12.44 11.83 -8.79
CA VAL A 181 11.84 10.50 -8.82
C VAL A 181 11.67 10.07 -10.27
N GLU A 182 12.15 8.87 -10.57
CA GLU A 182 11.94 8.24 -11.87
C GLU A 182 10.62 7.47 -11.88
N PHE A 183 9.79 7.76 -12.87
CA PHE A 183 8.50 7.11 -13.05
C PHE A 183 8.45 6.38 -14.39
N SER A 184 8.60 5.06 -14.37
CA SER A 184 8.57 4.24 -15.60
C SER A 184 7.25 4.30 -16.37
N SER A 185 6.16 4.70 -15.70
CA SER A 185 4.84 4.90 -16.30
C SER A 185 4.63 6.32 -16.87
N CYS A 186 5.61 7.22 -16.71
CA CYS A 186 5.46 8.60 -17.10
C CYS A 186 5.49 8.75 -18.63
N LYS A 187 4.48 9.45 -19.16
CA LYS A 187 4.28 9.63 -20.61
C LYS A 187 4.99 10.85 -21.19
N LEU A 188 5.94 11.44 -20.46
CA LEU A 188 6.71 12.58 -20.91
C LEU A 188 7.49 12.23 -22.20
N ALA A 189 7.20 12.96 -23.28
CA ALA A 189 7.79 12.72 -24.59
C ALA A 189 9.30 12.99 -24.61
N SER A 190 9.72 14.05 -23.90
CA SER A 190 11.10 14.48 -23.70
C SER A 190 11.40 14.67 -22.21
N GLY A 191 12.70 14.68 -21.86
CA GLY A 191 13.15 15.07 -20.52
C GLY A 191 12.74 16.50 -20.17
N LEU A 192 12.65 16.78 -18.87
CA LEU A 192 12.41 18.14 -18.37
C LEU A 192 13.75 18.89 -18.33
N LYS A 193 14.01 19.70 -19.36
CA LYS A 193 15.29 20.43 -19.53
C LYS A 193 16.50 19.47 -19.55
N ASP A 194 17.37 19.58 -18.55
CA ASP A 194 18.60 18.80 -18.41
C ASP A 194 18.39 17.46 -17.70
N LEU A 195 17.16 17.13 -17.31
CA LEU A 195 16.83 15.86 -16.67
C LEU A 195 16.60 14.76 -17.70
N GLU A 196 17.07 13.55 -17.37
CA GLU A 196 16.80 12.36 -18.17
C GLU A 196 15.30 12.10 -18.33
N LYS A 197 14.95 11.39 -19.41
CA LYS A 197 13.58 10.98 -19.68
C LYS A 197 13.02 10.19 -18.50
N GLN A 198 11.79 10.48 -18.07
CA GLN A 198 11.08 9.86 -16.94
C GLN A 198 11.52 10.29 -15.53
N ILE A 199 12.55 11.13 -15.37
CA ILE A 199 12.87 11.75 -14.07
C ILE A 199 12.03 13.02 -13.89
N VAL A 200 11.25 13.05 -12.82
CA VAL A 200 10.34 14.15 -12.50
C VAL A 200 10.72 14.77 -11.16
N PRO A 201 10.89 16.10 -11.07
CA PRO A 201 11.06 16.79 -9.80
C PRO A 201 9.72 16.86 -9.07
N ILE A 202 9.66 16.22 -7.91
CA ILE A 202 8.50 16.24 -7.01
C ILE A 202 8.73 17.30 -5.95
N SER A 203 7.94 18.37 -6.03
CA SER A 203 7.96 19.48 -5.08
C SER A 203 7.32 19.12 -3.74
N LEU A 204 7.58 19.94 -2.73
CA LEU A 204 6.89 19.84 -1.45
C LEU A 204 5.42 20.29 -1.58
N THR A 205 4.54 19.57 -0.90
CA THR A 205 3.14 19.94 -0.70
C THR A 205 2.92 20.38 0.76
N GLU A 206 1.94 21.23 1.01
CA GLU A 206 1.56 21.67 2.36
C GLU A 206 0.16 21.13 2.68
N GLN A 207 0.03 20.44 3.81
CA GLN A 207 -1.25 19.97 4.32
C GLN A 207 -1.47 20.47 5.75
N THR A 208 -2.74 20.73 6.08
CA THR A 208 -3.17 21.14 7.41
C THR A 208 -4.03 20.05 8.03
N PHE A 209 -3.69 19.59 9.23
CA PHE A 209 -4.46 18.59 9.95
C PHE A 209 -4.65 18.99 11.41
N THR A 210 -5.72 18.47 12.01
CA THR A 210 -6.12 18.78 13.39
C THR A 210 -6.23 17.49 14.19
N PHE A 211 -5.73 17.47 15.42
CA PHE A 211 -5.94 16.36 16.35
C PHE A 211 -6.15 16.87 17.77
N ASP A 212 -6.74 16.03 18.62
CA ASP A 212 -6.86 16.28 20.05
C ASP A 212 -5.56 15.84 20.72
N ILE A 213 -5.02 16.69 21.61
CA ILE A 213 -3.79 16.40 22.38
C ILE A 213 -3.89 15.06 23.13
N LYS A 214 -5.10 14.62 23.49
CA LYS A 214 -5.35 13.34 24.17
C LYS A 214 -4.95 12.12 23.34
N ASP A 215 -4.95 12.22 22.02
CA ASP A 215 -4.61 11.12 21.10
C ASP A 215 -3.09 10.90 20.99
N LEU A 216 -2.26 11.83 21.50
CA LEU A 216 -0.83 11.63 21.62
C LEU A 216 -0.53 10.79 22.87
N HIS A 217 -0.27 9.49 22.67
CA HIS A 217 0.19 8.56 23.71
C HIS A 217 1.62 8.88 24.17
N THR A 218 1.79 10.00 24.87
CA THR A 218 3.02 10.31 25.61
C THR A 218 2.64 10.38 27.09
N GLU A 219 3.29 9.59 27.95
CA GLU A 219 2.97 9.46 29.38
C GLU A 219 2.86 10.81 30.12
N THR A 220 3.54 11.86 29.64
CA THR A 220 3.48 13.21 30.20
C THR A 220 2.29 14.04 29.67
N VAL A 221 1.86 13.84 28.42
CA VAL A 221 0.72 14.56 27.82
C VAL A 221 -0.58 14.10 28.48
N SER A 222 -0.67 12.84 28.88
CA SER A 222 -1.77 12.32 29.70
C SER A 222 -1.84 12.96 31.11
N LYS A 223 -0.72 13.47 31.66
CA LYS A 223 -0.71 14.25 32.92
C LYS A 223 -1.17 15.69 32.69
N ALA A 224 -0.72 16.34 31.61
CA ALA A 224 -1.19 17.68 31.24
C ALA A 224 -2.69 17.71 30.86
N ALA A 225 -3.16 16.69 30.13
CA ALA A 225 -4.56 16.51 29.76
C ALA A 225 -5.48 16.18 30.95
N LYS A 226 -4.93 15.63 32.05
CA LYS A 226 -5.67 15.47 33.32
C LYS A 226 -5.88 16.80 34.06
N VAL A 227 -4.99 17.78 33.87
CA VAL A 227 -5.06 19.10 34.52
C VAL A 227 -6.06 20.05 33.82
N VAL A 228 -6.29 19.87 32.52
CA VAL A 228 -7.20 20.72 31.74
C VAL A 228 -8.39 19.89 31.22
N LYS A 229 -9.57 20.03 31.86
CA LYS A 229 -10.84 19.36 31.47
C LYS A 229 -11.40 19.76 30.09
N ARG A 230 -10.64 20.44 29.22
CA ARG A 230 -11.10 20.88 27.88
C ARG A 230 -10.32 20.15 26.78
N PRO A 231 -10.99 19.66 25.72
CA PRO A 231 -10.30 19.13 24.54
C PRO A 231 -9.58 20.29 23.84
N MET A 232 -8.26 20.36 23.98
CA MET A 232 -7.43 21.28 23.21
C MET A 232 -7.12 20.63 21.87
N LYS A 233 -7.80 21.09 20.82
CA LYS A 233 -7.46 20.74 19.44
C LYS A 233 -6.26 21.59 19.01
N ILE A 234 -5.23 20.95 18.46
CA ILE A 234 -4.11 21.65 17.83
C ILE A 234 -4.25 21.53 16.32
N VAL A 235 -4.09 22.65 15.62
CA VAL A 235 -4.00 22.71 14.16
C VAL A 235 -2.54 22.74 13.77
N ILE A 236 -2.11 21.81 12.92
CA ILE A 236 -0.73 21.69 12.45
C ILE A 236 -0.70 21.82 10.94
N LYS A 237 0.24 22.64 10.46
CA LYS A 237 0.63 22.69 9.06
C LYS A 237 1.93 21.93 8.86
N ARG A 238 1.97 21.02 7.89
CA ARG A 238 3.15 20.24 7.53
C ARG A 238 3.45 20.45 6.05
N LYS A 239 4.69 20.82 5.77
CA LYS A 239 5.25 20.87 4.42
C LYS A 239 6.21 19.70 4.23
N ALA A 240 5.90 18.78 3.32
CA ALA A 240 6.72 17.61 3.02
C ALA A 240 6.46 17.13 1.58
N HIS A 241 7.25 16.17 1.08
CA HIS A 241 6.98 15.59 -0.23
C HIS A 241 5.71 14.74 -0.18
N PRO A 242 4.89 14.73 -1.24
CA PRO A 242 3.75 13.83 -1.41
C PRO A 242 4.22 12.40 -1.77
N LEU A 243 5.19 11.89 -1.01
CA LEU A 243 5.84 10.61 -1.24
C LEU A 243 5.79 9.79 0.04
N ILE A 244 5.47 8.51 -0.11
CA ILE A 244 5.64 7.50 0.92
C ILE A 244 6.50 6.36 0.38
N LEU A 245 7.12 5.59 1.28
CA LEU A 245 7.82 4.37 0.89
C LEU A 245 6.82 3.38 0.27
N ALA A 246 7.25 2.72 -0.81
CA ALA A 246 6.43 1.72 -1.51
C ALA A 246 6.85 0.27 -1.25
N TYR A 247 7.63 0.01 -0.19
CA TYR A 247 7.96 -1.36 0.26
C TYR A 247 6.76 -2.07 0.91
N SER A 248 5.74 -1.35 1.36
CA SER A 248 4.48 -1.97 1.78
C SER A 248 3.33 -1.07 1.40
N ILE A 249 2.32 -1.66 0.77
CA ILE A 249 1.09 -0.97 0.36
C ILE A 249 -0.10 -1.67 0.99
N THR A 250 -1.15 -0.92 1.25
CA THR A 250 -2.38 -1.52 1.78
C THR A 250 -3.10 -2.27 0.67
N THR A 251 -3.82 -3.33 1.03
CA THR A 251 -4.66 -4.10 0.10
C THR A 251 -5.56 -3.18 -0.73
N HIS A 252 -6.22 -2.20 -0.10
CA HIS A 252 -7.10 -1.26 -0.79
C HIS A 252 -6.35 -0.36 -1.79
N LYS A 253 -5.16 0.15 -1.43
CA LYS A 253 -4.35 0.97 -2.36
C LYS A 253 -3.76 0.16 -3.51
N SER A 254 -3.60 -1.15 -3.35
CA SER A 254 -3.17 -2.05 -4.43
C SER A 254 -4.29 -2.38 -5.42
N GLN A 255 -5.55 -2.06 -5.13
CA GLN A 255 -6.67 -2.40 -5.98
C GLN A 255 -6.54 -1.75 -7.37
N GLY A 256 -6.69 -2.56 -8.41
CA GLY A 256 -6.48 -2.14 -9.80
C GLY A 256 -5.02 -2.23 -10.28
N GLN A 257 -4.04 -2.31 -9.38
CA GLN A 257 -2.62 -2.44 -9.75
C GLN A 257 -2.28 -3.89 -10.12
N THR A 258 -1.37 -4.07 -11.09
CA THR A 258 -0.70 -5.36 -11.35
C THR A 258 0.75 -5.24 -10.88
N LEU A 259 1.17 -6.14 -9.99
CA LEU A 259 2.47 -6.15 -9.34
C LEU A 259 3.29 -7.34 -9.85
N ARG A 260 4.61 -7.14 -10.03
CA ARG A 260 5.49 -8.20 -10.53
C ARG A 260 5.67 -9.32 -9.51
N LYS A 261 5.98 -8.99 -8.24
CA LYS A 261 6.15 -9.92 -7.12
C LYS A 261 5.63 -9.30 -5.83
N ILE A 262 5.05 -10.10 -4.93
CA ILE A 262 4.50 -9.63 -3.65
C ILE A 262 4.74 -10.65 -2.53
N PHE A 263 4.90 -10.19 -1.29
CA PHE A 263 4.57 -10.98 -0.10
C PHE A 263 3.20 -10.58 0.44
N VAL A 264 2.44 -11.53 0.96
CA VAL A 264 1.15 -11.28 1.61
C VAL A 264 1.06 -11.94 2.97
N ASP A 265 0.65 -11.18 3.97
CA ASP A 265 0.18 -11.70 5.25
C ASP A 265 -1.32 -11.97 5.10
N LEU A 266 -1.72 -13.25 5.24
CA LEU A 266 -3.11 -13.72 5.15
C LEU A 266 -3.82 -13.83 6.52
N VAL A 267 -3.19 -13.38 7.61
CA VAL A 267 -3.84 -13.26 8.92
C VAL A 267 -4.59 -11.92 9.04
N THR A 268 -5.91 -12.00 8.98
CA THR A 268 -6.82 -10.85 9.07
C THR A 268 -6.96 -10.30 10.50
N PRO A 269 -7.32 -9.01 10.68
CA PRO A 269 -7.80 -8.50 11.95
C PRO A 269 -9.04 -9.24 12.49
N PRO A 270 -9.24 -9.29 13.82
CA PRO A 270 -10.53 -9.64 14.40
C PRO A 270 -11.56 -8.60 13.95
N GLY A 271 -12.71 -9.08 13.49
CA GLY A 271 -13.78 -8.26 12.92
C GLY A 271 -14.36 -8.88 11.66
N LEU A 272 -15.22 -8.12 10.99
CA LEU A 272 -15.82 -8.53 9.72
C LEU A 272 -14.73 -8.60 8.65
N VAL A 273 -14.52 -9.79 8.09
CA VAL A 273 -13.61 -10.01 6.97
C VAL A 273 -14.45 -10.11 5.70
N GLU A 274 -14.21 -9.23 4.75
CA GLU A 274 -14.84 -9.29 3.43
C GLU A 274 -14.02 -10.16 2.48
N VAL A 275 -14.68 -10.78 1.49
CA VAL A 275 -14.02 -11.56 0.42
C VAL A 275 -12.90 -10.76 -0.26
N ALA A 276 -13.16 -9.48 -0.50
CA ALA A 276 -12.21 -8.56 -1.12
C ALA A 276 -10.89 -8.45 -0.33
N SER A 277 -10.93 -8.63 0.99
CA SER A 277 -9.75 -8.52 1.85
C SER A 277 -8.67 -9.52 1.44
N VAL A 278 -9.08 -10.75 1.10
CA VAL A 278 -8.18 -11.86 0.74
C VAL A 278 -8.02 -11.97 -0.77
N TYR A 279 -9.07 -11.70 -1.55
CA TYR A 279 -9.03 -11.77 -3.01
C TYR A 279 -8.19 -10.65 -3.65
N VAL A 280 -8.32 -9.41 -3.19
CA VAL A 280 -7.58 -8.27 -3.77
C VAL A 280 -6.06 -8.47 -3.71
N PRO A 281 -5.42 -8.79 -2.56
CA PRO A 281 -3.97 -8.91 -2.50
C PRO A 281 -3.46 -10.10 -3.33
N LEU A 282 -4.15 -11.24 -3.28
CA LEU A 282 -3.78 -12.44 -4.06
C LEU A 282 -3.90 -12.23 -5.57
N SER A 283 -4.87 -11.42 -6.02
CA SER A 283 -5.06 -11.12 -7.45
C SER A 283 -4.11 -10.06 -8.02
N ARG A 284 -3.13 -9.56 -7.25
CA ARG A 284 -2.20 -8.52 -7.73
C ARG A 284 -1.07 -9.05 -8.60
N VAL A 285 -0.70 -10.32 -8.50
CA VAL A 285 0.40 -10.94 -9.27
C VAL A 285 -0.09 -11.72 -10.47
N LYS A 286 0.84 -11.97 -11.39
CA LYS A 286 0.62 -12.77 -12.62
C LYS A 286 0.89 -14.25 -12.46
N ARG A 287 1.76 -14.67 -11.54
CA ARG A 287 2.09 -16.09 -11.39
C ARG A 287 2.10 -16.45 -9.92
N LEU A 288 1.82 -17.71 -9.60
CA LEU A 288 1.91 -18.19 -8.22
C LEU A 288 3.33 -18.04 -7.68
N ASP A 289 4.33 -18.27 -8.53
CA ASP A 289 5.75 -18.15 -8.19
C ASP A 289 6.14 -16.74 -7.74
N ASP A 290 5.36 -15.73 -8.16
CA ASP A 290 5.54 -14.32 -7.81
C ASP A 290 4.86 -13.92 -6.50
N LEU A 291 4.12 -14.85 -5.86
CA LEU A 291 3.46 -14.68 -4.57
C LEU A 291 4.21 -15.46 -3.49
N LEU A 292 4.45 -14.81 -2.35
CA LEU A 292 4.79 -15.49 -1.10
C LEU A 292 3.87 -15.09 0.04
N ILE A 293 3.65 -16.01 0.98
CA ILE A 293 2.83 -15.76 2.15
C ILE A 293 3.73 -15.65 3.39
N VAL A 294 3.60 -14.55 4.11
CA VAL A 294 4.55 -14.12 5.16
C VAL A 294 4.56 -15.06 6.37
N ARG A 295 3.40 -15.68 6.68
CA ARG A 295 3.23 -16.57 7.82
C ARG A 295 2.09 -17.57 7.60
N PRO A 296 2.05 -18.69 8.34
CA PRO A 296 0.91 -19.59 8.35
C PRO A 296 -0.40 -18.85 8.65
N PHE A 297 -1.49 -19.26 8.00
CA PHE A 297 -2.83 -18.70 8.15
C PHE A 297 -3.85 -19.83 8.23
N ASN A 298 -5.03 -19.55 8.76
CA ASN A 298 -6.07 -20.57 8.92
C ASN A 298 -6.84 -20.75 7.61
N PHE A 299 -7.23 -21.99 7.31
CA PHE A 299 -8.06 -22.30 6.15
C PHE A 299 -9.37 -21.50 6.11
N SER A 300 -9.94 -21.20 7.28
CA SER A 300 -11.14 -20.36 7.42
C SER A 300 -10.98 -18.96 6.84
N SER A 301 -9.76 -18.41 6.76
CA SER A 301 -9.48 -17.13 6.10
C SER A 301 -9.77 -17.17 4.60
N LEU A 302 -9.79 -18.35 3.96
CA LEU A 302 -10.14 -18.52 2.54
C LEU A 302 -11.64 -18.81 2.33
N GLN A 303 -12.39 -19.08 3.40
CA GLN A 303 -13.81 -19.49 3.33
C GLN A 303 -14.78 -18.31 3.48
N VAL A 304 -14.28 -17.08 3.39
CA VAL A 304 -15.12 -15.89 3.42
C VAL A 304 -16.05 -15.91 2.21
N LYS A 305 -17.36 -15.94 2.46
CA LYS A 305 -18.38 -15.95 1.41
C LYS A 305 -18.84 -14.53 1.10
N PRO A 306 -19.19 -14.23 -0.17
CA PRO A 306 -19.91 -13.00 -0.48
C PRO A 306 -21.25 -12.98 0.25
N THR A 307 -21.76 -11.79 0.57
CA THR A 307 -23.10 -11.67 1.16
C THR A 307 -24.18 -12.10 0.16
N GLU A 308 -25.37 -12.46 0.65
CA GLU A 308 -26.50 -12.82 -0.22
C GLU A 308 -26.82 -11.71 -1.23
N ALA A 309 -26.83 -10.44 -0.78
CA ALA A 309 -27.02 -9.30 -1.66
C ALA A 309 -25.93 -9.19 -2.76
N GLN A 310 -24.66 -9.48 -2.44
CA GLN A 310 -23.59 -9.50 -3.44
C GLN A 310 -23.77 -10.64 -4.44
N MET A 311 -24.20 -11.82 -3.98
CA MET A 311 -24.49 -12.97 -4.82
C MET A 311 -25.68 -12.71 -5.77
N GLU A 312 -26.76 -12.13 -5.26
CA GLU A 312 -27.93 -11.74 -6.04
C GLU A 312 -27.56 -10.74 -7.15
N GLU A 313 -26.74 -9.74 -6.83
CA GLU A 313 -26.28 -8.75 -7.80
C GLU A 313 -25.36 -9.38 -8.86
N LEU A 314 -24.43 -10.26 -8.46
CA LEU A 314 -23.61 -11.04 -9.39
C LEU A 314 -24.48 -11.87 -10.35
N ASN A 315 -25.51 -12.53 -9.84
CA ASN A 315 -26.44 -13.30 -10.64
C ASN A 315 -27.24 -12.41 -11.61
N ARG A 316 -27.69 -11.22 -11.17
CA ARG A 316 -28.36 -10.23 -12.02
C ARG A 316 -27.46 -9.77 -13.16
N LEU A 317 -26.22 -9.40 -12.85
CA LEU A 317 -25.23 -8.94 -13.83
C LEU A 317 -24.89 -10.03 -14.85
N ASN A 318 -24.72 -11.29 -14.41
CA ASN A 318 -24.49 -12.43 -15.32
C ASN A 318 -25.66 -12.64 -16.30
N LYS A 319 -26.91 -12.51 -15.84
CA LYS A 319 -28.09 -12.60 -16.73
C LYS A 319 -28.07 -11.51 -17.80
N ILE A 320 -27.67 -10.29 -17.43
CA ILE A 320 -27.55 -9.16 -18.38
C ILE A 320 -26.38 -9.40 -19.34
N ALA A 321 -25.25 -9.94 -18.86
CA ALA A 321 -24.10 -10.26 -19.69
C ALA A 321 -24.43 -11.30 -20.76
N ILE A 322 -25.18 -12.35 -20.40
CA ILE A 322 -25.66 -13.36 -21.35
C ILE A 322 -26.57 -12.74 -22.42
N LYS A 323 -27.50 -11.85 -22.02
CA LYS A 323 -28.38 -11.15 -22.97
C LYS A 323 -27.59 -10.24 -23.92
N THR A 324 -26.64 -9.48 -23.38
CA THR A 324 -25.76 -8.59 -24.13
C THR A 324 -24.94 -9.38 -25.15
N ARG A 325 -24.31 -10.48 -24.71
CA ARG A 325 -23.52 -11.37 -25.56
C ARG A 325 -24.34 -11.95 -26.70
N LYS A 326 -25.59 -12.36 -26.45
CA LYS A 326 -26.51 -12.83 -27.51
C LYS A 326 -26.80 -11.72 -28.52
N HIS A 327 -27.12 -10.51 -28.06
CA HIS A 327 -27.47 -9.40 -28.95
C HIS A 327 -26.34 -9.00 -29.90
N PHE A 328 -25.08 -8.99 -29.41
CA PHE A 328 -23.93 -8.48 -30.16
C PHE A 328 -23.07 -9.57 -30.87
N LEU A 329 -23.34 -10.87 -30.67
CA LEU A 329 -22.65 -11.96 -31.40
C LEU A 329 -23.50 -12.58 -32.53
N THR A 330 -24.77 -12.20 -32.68
CA THR A 330 -25.65 -12.64 -33.78
C THR A 330 -25.79 -11.62 -34.91
N THR A 331 -24.93 -10.60 -34.96
CA THR A 331 -24.83 -9.62 -36.06
C THR A 331 -23.46 -9.75 -36.71
#